data_AF-A0A8T4YU69-F1
#
_entry.id   AF-A0A8T4YU69-F1
#
_cell.length_a   1.000
_cell.length_b   1.000
_cell.length_c   1.000
_cell.angle_alpha   90.00
_cell.angle_beta   90.00
_cell.angle_gamma   90.00
#
_symmetry.space_group_name_H-M   'P 1'
#
loop_
_entity.id
_entity.type
_entity.pdbx_description
1 polymer ?
#
loop_
_entity_poly.entity_id
_entity_poly.type
_entity_poly.pdbx_seq_one_letter_code
_entity_poly.pdbx_strand_id
1 'polypeptide(L)' 'LSNNIIKDVRKEGFTTPPLIDWDGKASEILGVIKSNLCNIFVIDKHGFLRYKMVEKYSQEALNKIKDYIKKLAFP' A
#
# COMPACT_ATOMS: atom_id res chain seq x y z
N LEU A 1 -19.07 -11.28 1.28
CA LEU A 1 -17.85 -11.83 1.92
C LEU A 1 -16.60 -10.95 1.75
N SER A 2 -16.60 -9.93 0.88
CA SER A 2 -15.47 -9.02 0.61
C SER A 2 -15.38 -7.78 1.53
N ASN A 3 -16.43 -7.44 2.28
CA ASN A 3 -16.50 -6.20 3.07
C ASN A 3 -15.83 -6.24 4.46
N ASN A 4 -15.40 -7.40 4.95
CA ASN A 4 -14.88 -7.53 6.31
C ASN A 4 -13.36 -7.33 6.41
N ILE A 5 -12.61 -7.67 5.35
CA ILE A 5 -11.15 -7.62 5.37
C ILE A 5 -10.64 -6.16 5.44
N ILE A 6 -11.27 -5.25 4.69
CA ILE A 6 -10.95 -3.82 4.76
C ILE A 6 -11.33 -3.23 6.13
N LYS A 7 -12.39 -3.74 6.76
CA LYS A 7 -12.82 -3.30 8.10
C LYS A 7 -11.88 -3.79 9.20
N ASP A 8 -11.28 -4.97 9.05
CA ASP A 8 -10.35 -5.51 10.04
C ASP A 8 -8.97 -4.84 9.95
N VAL A 9 -8.52 -4.42 8.77
CA VAL A 9 -7.34 -3.53 8.65
C VAL A 9 -7.66 -2.15 9.26
N ARG A 10 -8.92 -1.70 9.20
CA ARG A 10 -9.36 -0.41 9.78
C ARG A 10 -9.33 -0.34 11.31
N LYS A 11 -9.51 -1.46 12.00
CA LYS A 11 -9.71 -1.46 13.46
C LYS A 11 -8.43 -1.29 14.29
N GLU A 12 -7.22 -1.43 13.72
CA GLU A 12 -5.99 -1.38 14.50
C GLU A 12 -4.85 -0.49 13.95
N GLY A 13 -5.08 0.44 13.00
CA GLY A 13 -3.92 1.22 12.52
C GLY A 13 -4.11 2.37 11.53
N PHE A 14 -5.30 2.95 11.36
CA PHE A 14 -5.43 4.14 10.50
C PHE A 14 -5.31 5.43 11.31
N THR A 15 -4.10 5.94 11.45
CA THR A 15 -3.87 7.34 11.86
C THR A 15 -3.99 8.33 10.71
N THR A 16 -4.12 7.87 9.45
CA THR A 16 -4.19 8.76 8.28
C THR A 16 -5.32 8.41 7.31
N PRO A 17 -6.13 9.41 6.87
CA PRO A 17 -7.15 9.22 5.85
C PRO A 17 -6.52 8.91 4.48
N PRO A 18 -7.23 8.17 3.61
CA PRO A 18 -6.74 7.91 2.26
C PRO A 18 -6.62 9.22 1.48
N LEU A 19 -5.50 9.40 0.78
CA LEU A 19 -5.31 10.48 -0.18
C LEU A 19 -5.86 10.03 -1.54
N ILE A 20 -6.58 10.93 -2.21
CA ILE A 20 -7.16 10.68 -3.54
C ILE A 20 -6.36 11.50 -4.56
N ASP A 21 -5.77 10.81 -5.53
CA ASP A 21 -5.05 11.42 -6.64
C ASP A 21 -6.03 11.74 -7.79
N TRP A 22 -6.63 12.93 -7.74
CA TRP A 22 -7.65 13.36 -8.69
C TRP A 22 -7.09 13.73 -10.07
N ASP A 23 -5.87 14.26 -10.13
CA ASP A 23 -5.24 14.74 -11.37
C ASP A 23 -4.23 13.74 -11.96
N GLY A 24 -3.96 12.65 -11.25
CA GLY A 24 -3.08 11.58 -11.70
C GLY A 24 -1.59 11.94 -11.63
N LYS A 25 -1.21 13.14 -11.17
CA LYS A 25 0.20 13.58 -11.20
C LYS A 25 1.07 12.75 -10.28
N ALA A 26 0.57 12.41 -9.09
CA ALA A 26 1.32 11.57 -8.16
C ALA A 26 1.52 10.17 -8.75
N SER A 27 0.47 9.61 -9.34
CA SER A 27 0.52 8.31 -10.03
C SER A 27 1.45 8.32 -11.24
N GLU A 28 1.56 9.43 -11.97
CA GLU A 28 2.49 9.60 -13.08
C GLU A 28 3.95 9.66 -12.60
N ILE A 29 4.24 10.46 -11.58
CA ILE A 29 5.58 10.56 -10.97
C ILE A 29 6.05 9.19 -10.45
N LEU A 30 5.15 8.43 -9.84
CA LEU A 30 5.44 7.09 -9.33
C LEU A 30 5.46 6.02 -10.44
N GLY A 31 5.09 6.36 -11.67
CA GLY A 31 5.05 5.45 -12.82
C GLY A 31 3.96 4.37 -12.73
N VAL A 32 2.84 4.66 -12.06
CA VAL A 32 1.75 3.69 -11.78
C VAL A 32 0.42 4.03 -12.43
N ILE A 33 0.28 5.20 -13.07
CA ILE A 33 -0.98 5.74 -13.62
C ILE A 33 -1.75 4.80 -14.57
N LYS A 34 -1.05 3.93 -15.32
CA LYS A 34 -1.66 2.97 -16.25
C LYS A 34 -1.65 1.52 -15.74
N SER A 35 -1.27 1.31 -14.49
CA SER A 35 -1.15 -0.03 -13.92
C SER A 35 -2.51 -0.55 -13.47
N ASN A 36 -2.88 -1.75 -13.93
CA ASN A 36 -3.98 -2.51 -13.34
C ASN A 36 -3.52 -3.37 -12.14
N LEU A 37 -2.28 -3.16 -11.69
CA LEU A 37 -1.66 -3.86 -10.57
C LEU A 37 -1.62 -2.93 -9.34
N CYS A 38 -1.71 -3.54 -8.18
CA CYS A 38 -1.45 -2.86 -6.91
C CYS A 38 0.05 -2.58 -6.82
N ASN A 39 0.39 -1.31 -6.62
CA ASN A 39 1.76 -0.85 -6.43
C ASN A 39 1.93 -0.35 -5.01
N ILE A 40 2.93 -0.87 -4.30
CA ILE A 40 3.20 -0.50 -2.91
C ILE A 40 4.65 -0.11 -2.78
N PHE A 41 4.83 0.99 -2.07
CA PHE A 41 6.12 1.61 -1.83
C PHE A 41 6.28 1.75 -0.32
N VAL A 42 7.43 1.31 0.18
CA VAL A 42 7.85 1.63 1.55
C VAL A 42 8.98 2.63 1.47
N ILE A 43 8.72 3.80 2.02
CA ILE A 43 9.62 4.95 2.03
C ILE A 43 10.02 5.19 3.48
N ASP A 44 11.31 5.39 3.74
CA ASP A 44 11.77 5.70 5.09
C ASP A 44 11.58 7.19 5.44
N LYS A 45 11.93 7.54 6.69
CA LYS A 45 11.83 8.92 7.20
C LYS A 45 12.70 9.95 6.46
N HIS A 46 13.69 9.50 5.68
CA HIS A 46 14.57 10.35 4.89
C HIS A 46 14.09 10.48 3.43
N GLY A 47 12.96 9.84 3.08
CA GLY A 47 12.42 9.85 1.73
C GLY A 47 13.04 8.81 0.80
N PHE A 48 13.87 7.88 1.31
CA PHE A 48 14.44 6.82 0.47
C PHE A 48 13.47 5.66 0.30
N LEU A 49 13.32 5.21 -0.95
CA LEU A 49 12.58 4.00 -1.28
C LEU A 49 13.33 2.77 -0.74
N ARG A 50 12.73 2.07 0.21
CA ARG A 50 13.30 0.84 0.80
C ARG A 50 12.76 -0.42 0.16
N TYR A 51 11.52 -0.37 -0.35
CA TYR A 51 10.88 -1.53 -0.95
C TYR A 51 9.78 -1.14 -1.93
N LYS A 52 9.61 -1.96 -2.96
CA LYS A 52 8.53 -1.86 -3.95
C LYS A 52 7.92 -3.23 -4.21
N MET A 53 6.58 -3.29 -4.22
CA MET A 53 5.81 -4.46 -4.65
C MET A 53 4.88 -4.07 -5.80
N VAL A 54 4.78 -4.93 -6.81
CA VAL A 54 3.87 -4.78 -7.94
C VAL A 54 3.18 -6.12 -8.19
N GLU A 55 1.90 -6.22 -7.85
CA GLU A 55 1.17 -7.49 -7.97
C GLU A 55 -0.32 -7.23 -8.25
N LYS A 56 -1.05 -8.23 -8.76
CA LYS A 56 -2.50 -8.10 -8.93
C LYS A 56 -3.16 -7.83 -7.57
N TYR A 57 -4.17 -6.95 -7.56
CA TYR A 57 -4.94 -6.70 -6.35
C TYR A 57 -5.72 -7.96 -5.96
N SER A 58 -5.22 -8.67 -4.94
CA SER A 58 -5.78 -9.93 -4.46
C SER A 58 -5.64 -10.00 -2.93
N GLN A 59 -6.42 -10.88 -2.30
CA GLN A 59 -6.30 -11.09 -0.86
C GLN A 59 -4.92 -11.60 -0.44
N GLU A 60 -4.33 -12.45 -1.27
CA GLU A 60 -2.99 -12.98 -1.05
C GLU A 60 -1.94 -11.85 -1.07
N ALA A 61 -2.03 -10.92 -2.03
CA ALA A 61 -1.16 -9.76 -2.11
C ALA A 61 -1.32 -8.88 -0.85
N LEU A 62 -2.56 -8.58 -0.42
CA LEU A 62 -2.85 -7.86 0.82
C LEU A 62 -2.20 -8.50 2.06
N ASN A 63 -2.22 -9.82 2.14
CA ASN A 63 -1.56 -10.54 3.24
C ASN A 63 -0.03 -10.42 3.18
N LYS A 64 0.59 -10.54 1.99
CA LYS A 64 2.05 -10.36 1.82
C LYS A 64 2.51 -8.98 2.30
N ILE A 65 1.75 -7.94 1.99
CA ILE A 65 2.04 -6.56 2.42
C ILE A 65 1.96 -6.44 3.94
N LYS A 66 0.90 -6.99 4.54
CA LYS A 66 0.71 -6.98 6.00
C LYS A 66 1.88 -7.67 6.70
N ASP A 67 2.34 -8.81 6.19
CA ASP A 67 3.47 -9.55 6.73
C ASP A 67 4.79 -8.81 6.54
N TYR A 68 4.97 -8.13 5.40
CA TYR A 68 6.15 -7.31 5.13
C TYR A 68 6.24 -6.11 6.09
N ILE A 69 5.14 -5.38 6.29
CA ILE A 69 5.08 -4.24 7.22
C ILE A 69 5.37 -4.71 8.65
N LYS A 70 4.82 -5.86 9.08
CA LYS A 70 5.09 -6.43 10.40
C LYS A 70 6.57 -6.71 10.64
N LYS A 71 7.29 -7.20 9.62
CA LYS A 71 8.75 -7.43 9.70
C LYS A 71 9.55 -6.13 9.82
N LEU A 72 9.04 -5.02 9.29
CA LEU A 72 9.70 -3.71 9.36
C LEU A 72 9.38 -2.91 10.63
N ALA A 73 8.18 -3.10 11.19
CA ALA A 73 7.73 -2.38 12.39
C ALA A 73 8.43 -2.87 13.68
N PHE A 74 9.08 -4.04 13.63
CA PHE A 74 9.75 -4.65 14.77
C PHE A 74 11.05 -5.36 14.33
N PRO A 75 12.15 -4.63 14.08
CA PRO A 75 13.51 -5.18 14.15
C PRO A 75 13.94 -5.45 15.60
#